data_AF-A0A4V2SRI0-F1
#
_entry.id   AF-A0A4V2SRI0-F1
#
_cell.length_a   1.000
_cell.length_b   1.000
_cell.length_c   1.000
_cell.angle_alpha   90.00
_cell.angle_beta   90.00
_cell.angle_gamma   90.00
#
_symmetry.space_group_name_H-M   'P 1'
#
loop_
_entity.id
_entity.type
_entity.pdbx_description
1 polymer ?
#
loop_
_entity_poly.entity_id
_entity_poly.type
_entity_poly.pdbx_seq_one_letter_code
_entity_poly.pdbx_strand_id
1 'polypeptide(L)'
;MRYSLLAALFLGLGGIAGTAAAQPANPDAKAMECAENGDFICALRSFSAFMMSDQAAPLENPDGDLTVAGARWEVFVRLAVPQLGNLAARNEVERLLEFVRAEYGDTRYMYATLHMVRAETCAALGDAACAEDSKSALCENLENWAAPFAMPAQGAEMTERVKAVTSECEE
;
A
#
# COMPACT_ATOMS: atom_id res chain seq x y z
N MET A 1 -41.64 -19.42 -46.70
CA MET A 1 -41.01 -19.95 -45.47
C MET A 1 -40.61 -21.40 -45.69
N ARG A 2 -39.32 -21.66 -45.88
CA ARG A 2 -38.56 -22.83 -45.41
C ARG A 2 -37.18 -22.76 -46.07
N TYR A 3 -36.19 -22.58 -45.20
CA TYR A 3 -34.82 -22.24 -45.50
C TYR A 3 -34.08 -23.40 -46.15
N SER A 4 -33.27 -23.08 -47.16
CA SER A 4 -32.27 -23.95 -47.76
C SER A 4 -31.23 -24.35 -46.72
N LEU A 5 -31.06 -25.67 -46.55
CA LEU A 5 -29.89 -26.29 -45.93
C LEU A 5 -28.71 -26.20 -46.91
N LEU A 6 -27.65 -25.51 -46.53
CA LEU A 6 -26.33 -25.64 -47.15
C LEU A 6 -25.28 -25.65 -46.04
N ALA A 7 -24.83 -26.86 -45.72
CA ALA A 7 -23.61 -27.09 -44.97
C ALA A 7 -22.42 -26.77 -45.89
N ALA A 8 -21.53 -25.89 -45.43
CA ALA A 8 -20.20 -25.75 -45.99
C ALA A 8 -19.21 -25.74 -44.82
N LEU A 9 -18.55 -26.89 -44.63
CA LEU A 9 -17.34 -27.01 -43.85
C LEU A 9 -16.25 -26.14 -44.48
N PHE A 10 -15.66 -25.24 -43.69
CA PHE A 10 -14.31 -24.75 -43.91
C PHE A 10 -13.47 -25.05 -42.67
N LEU A 11 -12.75 -26.17 -42.73
CA LEU A 11 -11.58 -26.44 -41.90
C LEU A 11 -10.43 -25.57 -42.44
N GLY A 12 -10.25 -24.39 -41.85
CA GLY A 12 -9.08 -23.54 -42.05
C GLY A 12 -8.07 -23.76 -40.93
N LEU A 13 -7.11 -24.64 -41.16
CA LEU A 13 -5.84 -24.68 -40.44
C LEU A 13 -5.04 -23.42 -40.81
N GLY A 14 -4.64 -22.63 -39.80
CA GLY A 14 -3.64 -21.56 -39.96
C GLY A 14 -4.08 -20.22 -39.36
N GLY A 15 -3.77 -20.03 -38.07
CA GLY A 15 -4.07 -18.79 -37.34
C GLY A 15 -3.25 -18.70 -36.05
N ILE A 16 -1.96 -18.44 -36.26
CA ILE A 16 -0.90 -18.02 -35.34
C ILE A 16 -1.41 -17.25 -34.10
N ALA A 17 -0.94 -17.67 -32.92
CA ALA A 17 -0.75 -16.87 -31.72
C ALA A 17 -1.78 -15.77 -31.42
N GLY A 18 -2.83 -16.16 -30.69
CA GLY A 18 -3.40 -15.31 -29.67
C GLY A 18 -3.31 -16.07 -28.37
N THR A 19 -2.15 -16.07 -27.71
CA THR A 19 -2.16 -16.15 -26.25
C THR A 19 -3.08 -15.01 -25.84
N ALA A 20 -4.33 -15.32 -25.50
CA ALA A 20 -5.08 -14.44 -24.62
C ALA A 20 -4.12 -14.24 -23.46
N ALA A 21 -3.48 -13.07 -23.42
CA ALA A 21 -2.71 -12.66 -22.28
C ALA A 21 -3.69 -12.84 -21.14
N ALA A 22 -3.45 -13.86 -20.30
CA ALA A 22 -4.20 -14.03 -19.09
C ALA A 22 -4.21 -12.63 -18.48
N GLN A 23 -5.39 -12.03 -18.36
CA GLN A 23 -5.52 -10.77 -17.64
C GLN A 23 -4.74 -10.96 -16.36
N PRO A 24 -3.79 -10.06 -16.01
CA PRO A 24 -2.96 -10.26 -14.85
C PRO A 24 -3.92 -10.59 -13.70
N ALA A 25 -3.71 -11.76 -13.09
CA ALA A 25 -4.50 -12.20 -11.95
C ALA A 25 -4.67 -10.98 -11.05
N ASN A 26 -5.93 -10.61 -10.77
CA ASN A 26 -6.28 -9.39 -10.05
C ASN A 26 -5.20 -9.14 -8.97
N PRO A 27 -4.38 -8.07 -9.08
CA PRO A 27 -3.24 -7.86 -8.18
C PRO A 27 -3.62 -7.91 -6.69
N ASP A 28 -4.87 -7.57 -6.36
CA ASP A 28 -5.46 -7.80 -5.04
C ASP A 28 -5.59 -9.28 -4.69
N ALA A 29 -6.13 -10.11 -5.59
CA ALA A 29 -6.20 -11.56 -5.41
C ALA A 29 -4.81 -12.18 -5.24
N LYS A 30 -3.80 -11.69 -5.98
CA LYS A 30 -2.42 -12.16 -5.80
C LYS A 30 -1.85 -11.76 -4.44
N ALA A 31 -2.14 -10.55 -3.98
CA ALA A 31 -1.74 -10.09 -2.66
C ALA A 31 -2.36 -10.96 -1.55
N MET A 32 -3.64 -11.29 -1.68
CA MET A 32 -4.35 -12.18 -0.74
C MET A 32 -3.78 -13.61 -0.75
N GLU A 33 -3.51 -14.18 -1.92
CA GLU A 33 -2.85 -15.49 -2.03
C GLU A 33 -1.50 -15.49 -1.30
N CYS A 34 -0.70 -14.44 -1.45
CA CYS A 34 0.58 -14.31 -0.75
C CYS A 34 0.41 -14.16 0.76
N ALA A 35 -0.56 -13.36 1.21
CA ALA A 35 -0.87 -13.19 2.62
C ALA A 35 -1.35 -14.49 3.29
N GLU A 36 -2.19 -15.28 2.62
CA GLU A 36 -2.64 -16.60 3.09
C GLU A 36 -1.49 -17.60 3.24
N ASN A 37 -0.46 -17.47 2.41
CA ASN A 37 0.77 -18.26 2.49
C ASN A 37 1.80 -17.69 3.49
N GLY A 38 1.50 -16.56 4.14
CA GLY A 38 2.40 -15.88 5.09
C GLY A 38 3.55 -15.11 4.45
N ASP A 39 3.56 -14.96 3.12
CA ASP A 39 4.54 -14.15 2.39
C ASP A 39 4.03 -12.71 2.28
N PHE A 40 4.25 -11.94 3.34
CA PHE A 40 3.80 -10.55 3.42
C PHE A 40 4.64 -9.62 2.56
N ILE A 41 5.86 -9.99 2.19
CA ILE A 41 6.66 -9.26 1.19
C ILE A 41 5.99 -9.32 -0.18
N CYS A 42 5.60 -10.53 -0.61
CA CYS A 42 4.84 -10.69 -1.85
C CYS A 42 3.49 -9.95 -1.78
N ALA A 43 2.78 -10.07 -0.66
CA ALA A 43 1.49 -9.40 -0.47
C ALA A 43 1.63 -7.87 -0.60
N LEU A 44 2.59 -7.27 0.12
CA LEU A 44 2.88 -5.84 0.05
C LEU A 44 3.21 -5.41 -1.38
N ARG A 45 4.14 -6.09 -2.06
CA ARG A 45 4.56 -5.69 -3.41
C ARG A 45 3.43 -5.80 -4.42
N SER A 46 2.66 -6.88 -4.36
CA SER A 46 1.52 -7.11 -5.28
C SER A 46 0.42 -6.07 -5.04
N PHE A 47 0.12 -5.79 -3.78
CA PHE A 47 -0.90 -4.79 -3.42
C PHE A 47 -0.42 -3.35 -3.70
N SER A 48 0.83 -3.01 -3.43
CA SER A 48 1.38 -1.72 -3.81
C SER A 48 1.36 -1.51 -5.33
N ALA A 49 1.69 -2.53 -6.12
CA ALA A 49 1.59 -2.44 -7.58
C ALA A 49 0.14 -2.17 -8.03
N PHE A 50 -0.85 -2.73 -7.35
CA PHE A 50 -2.27 -2.41 -7.57
C PHE A 50 -2.59 -0.95 -7.23
N MET A 51 -2.20 -0.52 -6.03
CA MET A 51 -2.48 0.81 -5.51
C MET A 51 -1.80 1.93 -6.31
N MET A 52 -0.74 1.62 -7.05
CA MET A 52 -0.02 2.55 -7.91
C MET A 52 -0.45 2.46 -9.38
N SER A 53 -1.54 1.74 -9.67
CA SER A 53 -2.09 1.60 -11.03
C SER A 53 -3.31 2.51 -11.23
N ASP A 54 -3.73 2.67 -12.49
CA ASP A 54 -4.96 3.42 -12.84
C ASP A 54 -6.25 2.83 -12.25
N GLN A 55 -6.18 1.62 -11.66
CA GLN A 55 -7.30 0.93 -11.03
C GLN A 55 -7.28 1.04 -9.50
N ALA A 56 -6.41 1.90 -8.96
CA ALA A 56 -6.26 2.08 -7.52
C ALA A 56 -7.59 2.41 -6.84
N ALA A 57 -7.87 1.70 -5.76
CA ALA A 57 -8.91 2.12 -4.82
C ALA A 57 -8.42 3.33 -4.02
N PRO A 58 -9.30 4.22 -3.54
CA PRO A 58 -8.89 5.25 -2.60
C PRO A 58 -8.36 4.61 -1.32
N LEU A 59 -7.25 5.13 -0.76
CA LEU A 59 -6.70 4.66 0.51
C LEU A 59 -7.45 5.21 1.72
N GLU A 60 -7.94 6.45 1.59
CA GLU A 60 -8.64 7.18 2.63
C GLU A 60 -9.91 7.81 2.04
N ASN A 61 -10.94 7.89 2.86
CA ASN A 61 -12.16 8.65 2.56
C ASN A 61 -11.86 10.16 2.61
N PRO A 62 -12.74 11.01 2.03
CA PRO A 62 -12.60 12.46 2.12
C PRO A 62 -12.45 12.99 3.55
N ASP A 63 -13.09 12.30 4.50
CA ASP A 63 -13.08 12.64 5.92
C ASP A 63 -11.80 12.19 6.67
N GLY A 64 -10.87 11.52 5.98
CA GLY A 64 -9.57 11.09 6.53
C GLY A 64 -9.54 9.64 7.05
N ASP A 65 -10.66 8.94 7.08
CA ASP A 65 -10.72 7.55 7.52
C ASP A 65 -10.12 6.59 6.49
N LEU A 66 -9.37 5.59 6.97
CA LEU A 66 -8.89 4.51 6.11
C LEU A 66 -10.06 3.77 5.45
N THR A 67 -9.95 3.57 4.13
CA THR A 67 -10.80 2.60 3.43
C THR A 67 -10.34 1.18 3.72
N VAL A 68 -11.09 0.19 3.24
CA VAL A 68 -10.66 -1.22 3.27
C VAL A 68 -9.32 -1.42 2.56
N ALA A 69 -9.08 -0.70 1.46
CA ALA A 69 -7.82 -0.78 0.73
C ALA A 69 -6.66 -0.16 1.54
N GLY A 70 -6.89 1.00 2.16
CA GLY A 70 -5.88 1.63 3.01
C GLY A 70 -5.54 0.83 4.26
N ALA A 71 -6.54 0.27 4.94
CA ALA A 71 -6.33 -0.62 6.08
C ALA A 71 -5.58 -1.90 5.68
N ARG A 72 -5.92 -2.49 4.53
CA ARG A 72 -5.18 -3.64 4.00
C ARG A 72 -3.73 -3.29 3.71
N TRP A 73 -3.49 -2.13 3.12
CA TRP A 73 -2.13 -1.73 2.79
C TRP A 73 -1.28 -1.54 4.04
N GLU A 74 -1.81 -0.87 5.07
CA GLU A 74 -1.16 -0.70 6.37
C GLU A 74 -0.74 -2.05 6.95
N VAL A 75 -1.67 -3.01 6.98
CA VAL A 75 -1.42 -4.36 7.50
C VAL A 75 -0.29 -5.03 6.72
N PHE A 76 -0.29 -4.94 5.40
CA PHE A 76 0.79 -5.53 4.59
C PHE A 76 2.13 -4.84 4.81
N VAL A 77 2.18 -3.51 4.94
CA VAL A 77 3.41 -2.79 5.29
C VAL A 77 3.95 -3.30 6.63
N ARG A 78 3.11 -3.29 7.67
CA ARG A 78 3.50 -3.69 9.03
C ARG A 78 3.99 -5.14 9.10
N LEU A 79 3.35 -6.06 8.40
CA LEU A 79 3.73 -7.47 8.42
C LEU A 79 4.92 -7.78 7.50
N ALA A 80 5.14 -7.00 6.45
CA ALA A 80 6.28 -7.18 5.55
C ALA A 80 7.59 -6.63 6.15
N VAL A 81 7.55 -5.56 6.93
CA VAL A 81 8.76 -4.91 7.50
C VAL A 81 9.66 -5.89 8.26
N PRO A 82 9.15 -6.73 9.20
CA PRO A 82 9.97 -7.72 9.88
C PRO A 82 10.56 -8.79 8.95
N GLN A 83 9.88 -9.11 7.84
CA GLN A 83 10.36 -10.10 6.87
C GLN A 83 11.44 -9.53 5.94
N LEU A 84 11.36 -8.25 5.59
CA LEU A 84 12.33 -7.55 4.74
C LEU A 84 13.68 -7.33 5.45
N GLY A 85 13.63 -7.07 6.75
CA GLY A 85 14.77 -6.55 7.51
C GLY A 85 15.00 -5.05 7.29
N ASN A 86 15.63 -4.38 8.25
CA ASN A 86 15.61 -2.92 8.38
C ASN A 86 16.05 -2.15 7.12
N LEU A 87 17.13 -2.57 6.44
CA LEU A 87 17.64 -1.86 5.26
C LEU A 87 16.66 -1.95 4.07
N ALA A 88 16.16 -3.15 3.76
CA ALA A 88 15.22 -3.34 2.67
C ALA A 88 13.85 -2.71 2.99
N ALA A 89 13.42 -2.80 4.26
CA ALA A 89 12.22 -2.14 4.74
C ALA A 89 12.31 -0.62 4.58
N ARG A 90 13.42 0.01 4.98
CA ARG A 90 13.63 1.46 4.79
C ARG A 90 13.50 1.86 3.32
N ASN A 91 14.21 1.17 2.43
CA ASN A 91 14.19 1.50 1.00
C ASN A 91 12.77 1.34 0.39
N GLU A 92 12.05 0.29 0.81
CA GLU A 92 10.66 0.09 0.37
C GLU A 92 9.75 1.21 0.89
N VAL A 93 9.89 1.58 2.16
CA VAL A 93 9.11 2.66 2.78
C VAL A 93 9.40 4.01 2.14
N GLU A 94 10.65 4.32 1.81
CA GLU A 94 11.01 5.56 1.09
C GLU A 94 10.34 5.64 -0.28
N ARG A 95 10.33 4.52 -1.02
CA ARG A 95 9.60 4.41 -2.29
C ARG A 95 8.10 4.64 -2.12
N LEU A 96 7.51 4.11 -1.05
CA LEU A 96 6.09 4.29 -0.75
C LEU A 96 5.76 5.71 -0.30
N LEU A 97 6.65 6.35 0.47
CA LEU A 97 6.50 7.74 0.91
C LEU A 97 6.45 8.69 -0.28
N GLU A 98 7.35 8.50 -1.25
CA GLU A 98 7.36 9.32 -2.48
C GLU A 98 6.01 9.25 -3.20
N PHE A 99 5.46 8.05 -3.35
CA PHE A 99 4.16 7.86 -3.98
C PHE A 99 3.01 8.43 -3.16
N VAL A 100 2.93 8.12 -1.86
CA VAL A 100 1.84 8.60 -1.01
C VAL A 100 1.81 10.12 -0.96
N ARG A 101 2.99 10.75 -0.85
CA ARG A 101 3.10 12.20 -0.88
C ARG A 101 2.64 12.79 -2.21
N ALA A 102 3.02 12.17 -3.34
CA ALA A 102 2.65 12.66 -4.68
C ALA A 102 1.14 12.55 -4.95
N GLU A 103 0.53 11.43 -4.58
CA GLU A 103 -0.88 11.15 -4.90
C GLU A 103 -1.86 11.70 -3.86
N TYR A 104 -1.49 11.71 -2.58
CA TYR A 104 -2.42 12.00 -1.49
C TYR A 104 -1.98 13.14 -0.56
N GLY A 105 -0.75 13.64 -0.70
CA GLY A 105 -0.17 14.67 0.16
C GLY A 105 0.48 14.13 1.44
N ASP A 106 0.89 15.05 2.31
CA ASP A 106 1.59 14.82 3.58
C ASP A 106 0.66 14.73 4.81
N THR A 107 -0.65 14.89 4.60
CA THR A 107 -1.63 14.97 5.69
C THR A 107 -2.38 13.67 5.96
N ARG A 108 -1.96 12.59 5.31
CA ARG A 108 -2.70 11.32 5.23
C ARG A 108 -2.23 10.31 6.27
N TYR A 109 -3.13 9.47 6.75
CA TYR A 109 -2.79 8.40 7.71
C TYR A 109 -1.66 7.50 7.18
N MET A 110 -1.70 7.16 5.89
CA MET A 110 -0.65 6.34 5.29
C MET A 110 0.71 7.06 5.28
N TYR A 111 0.74 8.38 5.10
CA TYR A 111 1.97 9.17 5.18
C TYR A 111 2.57 9.09 6.59
N ALA A 112 1.75 9.28 7.63
CA ALA A 112 2.19 9.16 9.02
C ALA A 112 2.69 7.74 9.35
N THR A 113 1.97 6.71 8.91
CA THR A 113 2.36 5.31 9.10
C THR A 113 3.74 5.03 8.49
N LEU A 114 3.96 5.47 7.25
CA LEU A 114 5.22 5.24 6.56
C LEU A 114 6.38 6.02 7.21
N HIS A 115 6.16 7.26 7.65
CA HIS A 115 7.19 8.00 8.39
C HIS A 115 7.55 7.35 9.73
N MET A 116 6.58 6.77 10.44
CA MET A 116 6.83 5.99 11.66
C MET A 116 7.72 4.78 11.38
N VAL A 117 7.37 3.99 10.36
CA VAL A 117 8.18 2.82 9.96
C VAL A 117 9.58 3.25 9.50
N ARG A 118 9.69 4.36 8.77
CA ARG A 118 11.00 4.92 8.36
C ARG A 118 11.83 5.32 9.58
N ALA A 119 11.22 6.00 10.56
CA ALA A 119 11.92 6.40 11.79
C ALA A 119 12.50 5.19 12.53
N GLU A 120 11.70 4.13 12.68
CA GLU A 120 12.10 2.90 13.38
C GLU A 120 13.18 2.12 12.64
N THR A 121 13.03 1.96 11.33
CA THR A 121 14.02 1.26 10.52
C THR A 121 15.34 2.04 10.47
N CYS A 122 15.30 3.38 10.44
CA CYS A 122 16.50 4.21 10.52
C CYS A 122 17.17 4.16 11.90
N ALA A 123 16.40 4.25 12.99
CA ALA A 123 16.94 4.10 14.34
C ALA A 123 17.61 2.72 14.52
N ALA A 124 16.98 1.66 14.04
CA ALA A 124 17.52 0.30 14.11
C ALA A 124 18.77 0.08 13.24
N LEU A 125 19.02 0.96 12.25
CA LEU A 125 20.24 0.99 11.44
C LEU A 125 21.32 1.92 12.01
N GLY A 126 21.04 2.64 13.10
CA GLY A 126 21.95 3.62 13.69
C GLY A 126 21.99 4.96 12.95
N ASP A 127 21.00 5.25 12.10
CA ASP A 127 20.89 6.50 11.35
C ASP A 127 19.96 7.48 12.07
N ALA A 128 20.53 8.21 13.03
CA ALA A 128 19.78 9.16 13.86
C ALA A 128 19.23 10.35 13.06
N ALA A 129 19.95 10.80 12.04
CA ALA A 129 19.51 11.92 11.20
C ALA A 129 18.26 11.52 10.41
N CYS A 130 18.28 10.34 9.75
CA CYS A 130 17.09 9.84 9.08
C CYS A 130 15.89 9.66 10.03
N ALA A 131 16.13 9.12 11.23
CA ALA A 131 15.07 8.92 12.21
C ALA A 131 14.45 10.26 12.64
N GLU A 132 15.28 11.26 12.89
CA GLU A 132 14.84 12.61 13.26
C GLU A 132 14.12 13.32 12.12
N ASP A 133 14.61 13.19 10.87
CA ASP A 133 13.93 13.73 9.69
C ASP A 133 12.49 13.19 9.58
N SER A 134 12.31 11.89 9.85
CA SER A 134 10.98 11.30 9.85
C SER A 134 10.12 11.83 10.99
N LYS A 135 10.66 11.98 12.21
CA LYS A 135 9.92 12.55 13.33
C LYS A 135 9.52 14.01 13.08
N SER A 136 10.44 14.82 12.55
CA SER A 136 10.20 16.22 12.19
C SER A 136 9.09 16.33 11.14
N ALA A 137 9.11 15.48 10.10
CA ALA A 137 8.03 15.44 9.12
C ALA A 137 6.67 15.11 9.75
N LEU A 138 6.67 14.33 10.85
CA LEU A 138 5.46 14.07 11.59
C LEU A 138 5.01 15.31 12.39
N CYS A 139 5.92 15.94 13.14
CA CYS A 139 5.63 17.15 13.91
C CYS A 139 5.10 18.31 13.04
N GLU A 140 5.72 18.55 11.88
CA GLU A 140 5.33 19.63 10.95
C GLU A 140 3.88 19.51 10.46
N ASN A 141 3.31 18.31 10.50
CA ASN A 141 1.96 18.02 10.02
C ASN A 141 0.96 17.74 11.15
N LEU A 142 1.35 17.92 12.41
CA LEU A 142 0.52 17.63 13.58
C LEU A 142 -0.86 18.33 13.52
N GLU A 143 -0.89 19.61 13.18
CA GLU A 143 -2.15 20.37 13.09
C GLU A 143 -3.07 19.85 11.99
N ASN A 144 -2.51 19.31 10.90
CA ASN A 144 -3.27 18.73 9.80
C ASN A 144 -3.89 17.38 10.17
N TRP A 145 -3.37 16.74 11.22
CA TRP A 145 -3.80 15.46 11.73
C TRP A 145 -4.73 15.54 12.95
N ALA A 146 -4.91 16.75 13.50
CA ALA A 146 -5.71 17.00 14.69
C ALA A 146 -7.22 16.93 14.45
N ALA A 147 -7.68 16.80 13.20
CA ALA A 147 -9.03 16.33 12.91
C ALA A 147 -9.09 14.84 13.26
N PRO A 148 -10.03 14.40 14.13
CA PRO A 148 -9.92 13.13 14.83
C PRO A 148 -9.93 12.02 13.80
N PHE A 149 -8.74 11.48 13.55
CA PHE A 149 -8.52 10.11 13.14
C PHE A 149 -9.55 9.20 13.82
N ALA A 150 -10.68 8.90 13.17
CA ALA A 150 -11.56 7.81 13.57
C ALA A 150 -10.88 6.53 13.08
N MET A 151 -9.69 6.29 13.64
CA MET A 151 -8.83 5.19 13.23
C MET A 151 -9.61 3.91 13.41
N PRO A 152 -9.70 3.09 12.36
CA PRO A 152 -10.26 1.76 12.51
C PRO A 152 -9.48 1.05 13.62
N ALA A 153 -10.16 0.28 14.47
CA ALA A 153 -9.54 -0.50 15.54
C ALA A 153 -8.35 -1.38 15.07
N GLN A 154 -8.28 -1.65 13.77
CA GLN A 154 -7.25 -2.41 13.07
C GLN A 154 -5.88 -1.69 13.02
N GLY A 155 -5.83 -0.37 13.23
CA GLY A 155 -4.61 0.47 13.25
C GLY A 155 -4.32 1.13 14.61
N ALA A 156 -4.97 0.70 15.69
CA ALA A 156 -4.86 1.36 17.00
C ALA A 156 -3.43 1.41 17.56
N GLU A 157 -2.63 0.36 17.36
CA GLU A 157 -1.22 0.36 17.80
C GLU A 157 -0.39 1.44 17.08
N MET A 158 -0.52 1.52 15.75
CA MET A 158 0.17 2.53 14.95
C MET A 158 -0.34 3.94 15.30
N THR A 159 -1.64 4.06 15.55
CA THR A 159 -2.25 5.31 16.05
C THR A 159 -1.58 5.80 17.32
N GLU A 160 -1.48 4.93 18.32
CA GLU A 160 -0.91 5.30 19.61
C GLU A 160 0.59 5.61 19.48
N ARG A 161 1.30 4.92 18.59
CA ARG A 161 2.71 5.21 18.29
C ARG A 161 2.90 6.56 17.62
N VAL A 162 2.07 6.90 16.62
CA VAL A 162 2.08 8.23 15.98
C VAL A 162 1.77 9.30 17.02
N LYS A 163 0.71 9.11 17.83
CA LYS A 163 0.35 10.04 18.90
C LYS A 163 1.48 10.26 19.91
N ALA A 164 2.18 9.19 20.30
CA ALA A 164 3.30 9.29 21.22
C ALA A 164 4.41 10.18 20.64
N VAL A 165 4.82 9.95 19.39
CA VAL A 165 5.83 10.80 18.73
C VAL A 165 5.33 12.23 18.59
N THR A 166 4.07 12.44 18.22
CA THR A 166 3.55 13.81 18.05
C THR A 166 3.37 14.56 19.36
N SER A 167 3.12 13.86 20.47
CA SER A 167 3.05 14.49 21.79
C SER A 167 4.39 15.08 22.24
N GLU A 168 5.51 14.56 21.73
CA GLU A 168 6.84 15.13 21.94
C GLU A 168 7.05 16.44 21.16
N CYS A 169 6.18 16.78 20.20
CA CYS A 169 6.29 18.00 19.38
C CYS A 169 5.67 19.23 20.04
N GLU A 170 4.80 19.05 21.04
CA GLU A 170 4.08 20.14 21.74
C GLU A 170 4.84 20.68 22.96
N GLU A 171 6.02 20.12 23.26
CA GLU A 171 6.94 20.55 24.34
C GLU A 171 8.04 21.51 23.86
#